data_AF-A0A1L7G8T7-F1
#
_entry.id   AF-A0A1L7G8T7-F1
#
_cell.length_a   1.000
_cell.length_b   1.000
_cell.length_c   1.000
_cell.angle_alpha   90.00
_cell.angle_beta   90.00
_cell.angle_gamma   90.00
#
_symmetry.space_group_name_H-M   'P 1'
#
loop_
_entity.id
_entity.type
_entity.pdbx_description
1 polymer ?
#
loop_
_entity_poly.entity_id
_entity_poly.type
_entity_poly.pdbx_seq_one_letter_code
_entity_poly.pdbx_strand_id
1 'polypeptide(L)'
;MWPNAVADALSRFEWAFKQPGRYLNASEACSPGIEVEDARDDLERAMLHLPPGAQRDLGRLITRIDEEFERRTLPEPNYTEWAMHGWWWTRMRER
;
A
#
# COMPACT_ATOMS: atom_id res chain seq x y z
N MET A 1 -11.00 -9.70 9.28
CA MET A 1 -11.35 -8.65 8.29
C MET A 1 -12.67 -8.03 8.68
N TRP A 2 -12.83 -6.72 8.53
CA TRP A 2 -14.13 -6.04 8.69
C TRP A 2 -14.84 -5.94 7.32
N PRO A 3 -16.17 -5.67 7.29
CA PRO A 3 -16.88 -5.40 6.04
C PRO A 3 -16.25 -4.23 5.28
N ASN A 4 -16.11 -4.34 3.96
CA ASN A 4 -15.53 -3.32 3.07
C ASN A 4 -14.01 -3.06 3.20
N ALA A 5 -13.26 -3.84 3.97
CA ALA A 5 -11.80 -3.64 4.13
C ALA A 5 -11.04 -3.49 2.79
N VAL A 6 -11.38 -4.26 1.76
CA VAL A 6 -10.78 -4.13 0.42
C VAL A 6 -11.11 -2.77 -0.21
N ALA A 7 -12.37 -2.33 -0.16
CA ALA A 7 -12.78 -1.06 -0.75
C ALA A 7 -12.16 0.13 -0.01
N ASP A 8 -12.07 0.06 1.33
CA ASP A 8 -11.42 1.06 2.16
C ASP A 8 -9.92 1.16 1.82
N ALA A 9 -9.23 0.03 1.74
CA ALA A 9 -7.81 -0.02 1.39
C ALA A 9 -7.55 0.56 -0.02
N LEU A 10 -8.35 0.19 -1.02
CA LEU A 10 -8.24 0.74 -2.37
C LEU A 10 -8.47 2.26 -2.39
N SER A 11 -9.43 2.76 -1.60
CA SER A 11 -9.73 4.19 -1.51
C SER A 11 -8.57 4.99 -0.90
N ARG A 12 -7.84 4.43 0.07
CA ARG A 12 -6.64 5.06 0.64
C ARG A 12 -5.53 5.21 -0.41
N PHE A 13 -5.28 4.17 -1.20
CA PHE A 13 -4.31 4.25 -2.30
C PHE A 13 -4.72 5.26 -3.37
N GLU A 14 -6.01 5.26 -3.76
CA GLU A 14 -6.52 6.23 -4.72
C GLU A 14 -6.34 7.67 -4.22
N TRP A 15 -6.64 7.93 -2.94
CA TRP A 15 -6.42 9.24 -2.34
C TRP A 15 -4.94 9.62 -2.31
N ALA A 16 -4.06 8.71 -1.88
CA ALA A 16 -2.63 8.97 -1.76
C ALA A 16 -1.99 9.24 -3.13
N PHE A 17 -2.34 8.49 -4.17
CA PHE A 17 -1.78 8.65 -5.51
C PHE A 17 -2.32 9.86 -6.27
N LYS A 18 -3.45 10.43 -5.84
CA LYS A 18 -3.93 11.72 -6.33
C LYS A 18 -3.14 12.91 -5.79
N GLN A 19 -2.34 12.74 -4.75
CA GLN A 19 -1.53 13.83 -4.22
C GLN A 19 -0.49 14.29 -5.24
N PRO A 20 -0.24 15.62 -5.36
CA PRO A 20 0.78 16.15 -6.25
C PRO A 20 2.19 15.74 -5.81
N GLY A 21 3.18 16.05 -6.65
CA GLY A 21 4.58 15.74 -6.35
C GLY A 21 5.03 14.39 -6.90
N ARG A 22 6.36 14.22 -6.97
CA ARG A 22 6.95 12.96 -7.45
C ARG A 22 6.88 11.88 -6.38
N TYR A 23 7.09 12.23 -5.12
CA TYR A 23 7.03 11.32 -4.00
C TYR A 23 5.83 11.65 -3.11
N LEU A 24 5.36 10.69 -2.32
CA LEU A 24 4.33 10.93 -1.31
C LEU A 24 4.89 11.82 -0.22
N ASN A 25 4.09 12.78 0.24
CA ASN A 25 4.42 13.57 1.42
C ASN A 25 4.08 12.77 2.69
N ALA A 26 5.02 12.73 3.64
CA ALA A 26 4.88 12.00 4.89
C ALA A 26 3.76 12.55 5.78
N SER A 27 3.62 13.88 5.85
CA SER A 27 2.59 14.51 6.69
C SER A 27 1.17 14.22 6.19
N GLU A 28 0.99 14.03 4.89
CA GLU A 28 -0.29 13.69 4.28
C GLU A 28 -0.58 12.19 4.32
N ALA A 29 0.43 11.35 4.03
CA ALA A 29 0.26 9.90 3.91
C ALA A 29 0.35 9.12 5.24
N CYS A 30 0.93 9.71 6.30
CA CYS A 30 0.94 9.13 7.65
C CYS A 30 -0.22 9.62 8.53
N SER A 31 -1.26 10.24 7.92
CA SER A 31 -2.45 10.66 8.65
C SER A 31 -3.30 9.45 9.08
N PRO A 32 -3.83 9.42 10.32
CA PRO A 32 -4.74 8.40 10.80
C PRO A 32 -5.88 8.07 9.82
N GLY A 33 -5.96 6.81 9.41
CA GLY A 33 -6.95 6.29 8.45
C GLY A 33 -6.53 6.37 6.98
N ILE A 34 -5.33 6.86 6.68
CA ILE A 34 -4.76 6.98 5.33
C ILE A 34 -3.50 6.13 5.16
N GLU A 35 -2.98 5.54 6.24
CA GLU A 35 -1.77 4.73 6.25
C GLU A 35 -1.81 3.68 5.14
N VAL A 36 -1.01 3.92 4.10
CA VAL A 36 -1.00 3.11 2.88
C VAL A 36 -0.31 1.77 3.11
N GLU A 37 0.54 1.67 4.13
CA GLU A 37 1.12 0.40 4.59
C GLU A 37 0.06 -0.51 5.21
N ASP A 38 -0.74 0.00 6.14
CA ASP A 38 -1.86 -0.75 6.73
C ASP A 38 -2.88 -1.16 5.65
N ALA A 39 -3.14 -0.26 4.69
CA ALA A 39 -3.97 -0.57 3.54
C ALA A 39 -3.38 -1.75 2.74
N ARG A 40 -2.06 -1.82 2.57
CA ARG A 40 -1.40 -2.92 1.86
C ARG A 40 -1.49 -4.24 2.61
N ASP A 41 -1.35 -4.21 3.94
CA ASP A 41 -1.52 -5.36 4.82
C ASP A 41 -2.97 -5.90 4.76
N ASP A 42 -3.96 -5.00 4.69
CA ASP A 42 -5.36 -5.39 4.54
C ASP A 42 -5.64 -6.08 3.20
N LEU A 43 -5.03 -5.61 2.10
CA LEU A 43 -5.14 -6.27 0.80
C LEU A 43 -4.48 -7.65 0.80
N GLU A 44 -3.32 -7.80 1.44
CA GLU A 44 -2.67 -9.10 1.61
C GLU A 44 -3.53 -10.07 2.42
N ARG A 45 -4.10 -9.59 3.53
CA ARG A 45 -4.99 -10.39 4.36
C ARG A 45 -6.28 -10.75 3.64
N ALA A 46 -6.80 -9.87 2.78
CA ALA A 46 -7.96 -10.18 1.94
C ALA A 46 -7.66 -11.33 0.96
N MET A 47 -6.49 -11.33 0.34
CA MET A 47 -6.05 -12.38 -0.59
C MET A 47 -6.10 -13.79 0.01
N LEU A 48 -5.90 -13.93 1.33
CA LEU A 48 -5.95 -15.22 2.04
C LEU A 48 -7.35 -15.83 2.12
N HIS A 49 -8.40 -15.03 1.90
CA HIS A 49 -9.79 -15.43 2.11
C HIS A 49 -10.63 -15.45 0.82
N LEU A 50 -10.05 -15.04 -0.31
CA LEU A 50 -10.77 -14.95 -1.58
C LEU A 50 -10.74 -16.28 -2.36
N PRO A 51 -11.80 -16.60 -3.14
CA PRO A 51 -11.75 -17.69 -4.09
C PRO A 51 -10.72 -17.40 -5.21
N PRO A 52 -10.18 -18.42 -5.90
CA PRO A 52 -9.06 -18.26 -6.82
C PRO A 52 -9.26 -17.21 -7.94
N GLY A 53 -10.49 -17.05 -8.44
CA GLY A 53 -10.81 -16.04 -9.45
C GLY A 53 -10.65 -14.61 -8.90
N ALA A 54 -11.31 -14.31 -7.78
CA ALA A 54 -11.23 -13.00 -7.13
C ALA A 54 -9.82 -12.70 -6.62
N GLN A 55 -9.10 -13.73 -6.15
CA GLN A 55 -7.71 -13.60 -5.76
C GLN A 55 -6.82 -13.16 -6.94
N ARG A 56 -7.04 -13.69 -8.15
CA ARG A 56 -6.31 -13.28 -9.34
C ARG A 56 -6.60 -11.84 -9.73
N ASP A 57 -7.86 -11.43 -9.66
CA ASP A 57 -8.28 -10.08 -10.02
C ASP A 57 -7.72 -9.05 -9.02
N LEU A 58 -7.82 -9.33 -7.72
CA LEU A 58 -7.23 -8.49 -6.69
C LEU A 58 -5.70 -8.45 -6.80
N GLY A 59 -5.05 -9.59 -7.07
CA GLY A 59 -3.61 -9.66 -7.27
C GLY A 59 -3.11 -8.71 -8.38
N ARG A 60 -3.84 -8.59 -9.50
CA ARG A 60 -3.50 -7.65 -10.57
C ARG A 60 -3.60 -6.19 -10.14
N LEU A 61 -4.57 -5.86 -9.28
CA LEU A 61 -4.70 -4.51 -8.71
C LEU A 61 -3.55 -4.21 -7.75
N ILE A 62 -3.24 -5.17 -6.87
CA ILE A 62 -2.12 -5.07 -5.93
C ILE A 62 -0.81 -4.84 -6.67
N THR A 63 -0.53 -5.57 -7.76
CA THR A 63 0.70 -5.34 -8.56
C THR A 63 0.82 -3.90 -9.04
N ARG A 64 -0.26 -3.30 -9.55
CA ARG A 64 -0.23 -1.90 -10.01
C ARG A 64 -0.07 -0.91 -8.86
N ILE A 65 -0.68 -1.21 -7.73
CA ILE A 65 -0.53 -0.41 -6.50
C ILE A 65 0.92 -0.47 -6.02
N ASP A 66 1.52 -1.65 -5.99
CA ASP A 66 2.90 -1.88 -5.56
C ASP A 66 3.89 -1.12 -6.47
N GLU A 67 3.70 -1.20 -7.80
CA GLU A 67 4.50 -0.45 -8.78
C GLU A 67 4.42 1.08 -8.56
N GLU A 68 3.21 1.61 -8.39
CA GLU A 68 3.01 3.03 -8.16
C GLU A 68 3.53 3.47 -6.78
N PHE A 69 3.33 2.65 -5.75
CA PHE A 69 3.80 2.93 -4.41
C PHE A 69 5.33 2.97 -4.37
N GLU A 70 5.98 2.01 -5.03
CA GLU A 70 7.44 1.99 -5.19
C GLU A 70 7.92 3.25 -5.92
N ARG A 71 7.27 3.61 -7.03
CA ARG A 71 7.60 4.81 -7.82
C ARG A 71 7.45 6.11 -7.03
N ARG A 72 6.44 6.18 -6.16
CA ARG A 72 6.06 7.36 -5.35
C ARG A 72 6.74 7.39 -3.99
N THR A 73 7.64 6.47 -3.68
CA THR A 73 8.40 6.48 -2.42
C THR A 73 9.89 6.29 -2.64
N LEU A 74 10.68 6.56 -1.62
CA LEU A 74 12.12 6.33 -1.61
C LEU A 74 12.43 5.02 -0.87
N PRO A 75 13.40 4.21 -1.33
CA PRO A 75 13.87 3.07 -0.55
C PRO A 75 14.51 3.55 0.76
N GLU A 76 14.22 2.92 1.89
CA GLU A 76 14.97 3.11 3.13
C GLU A 76 16.30 2.34 3.05
N PRO A 77 17.47 3.02 2.98
CA PRO A 77 18.75 2.36 2.75
C PRO A 77 19.21 1.45 3.90
N ASN A 78 18.64 1.57 5.10
CA ASN A 78 19.11 0.87 6.29
C ASN A 78 18.24 -0.32 6.75
N TYR A 79 17.15 -0.65 6.05
CA TYR A 79 16.12 -1.60 6.52
C TYR A 79 15.96 -2.86 5.65
N THR A 80 17.06 -3.47 5.22
CA THR A 80 17.04 -4.66 4.35
C THR A 80 16.45 -5.92 5.00
N GLU A 81 16.61 -6.08 6.32
CA GLU A 81 16.13 -7.27 7.05
C GLU A 81 14.59 -7.30 7.18
N TRP A 82 13.97 -6.14 7.35
CA TRP A 82 12.51 -6.01 7.48
C TRP A 82 11.77 -6.06 6.14
N ALA A 83 12.48 -5.83 5.02
CA ALA A 83 11.90 -5.92 3.68
C ALA A 83 11.36 -7.33 3.36
N MET A 84 11.87 -8.37 4.02
CA MET A 84 11.37 -9.75 3.88
C MET A 84 9.95 -9.95 4.46
N HIS A 85 9.51 -9.08 5.36
CA HIS A 85 8.20 -9.14 6.02
C HIS A 85 7.18 -8.14 5.46
N GLY A 86 7.57 -7.31 4.49
CA GLY A 86 6.71 -6.30 3.88
C GLY A 86 7.53 -5.11 3.41
N TRP A 87 8.01 -5.15 2.16
CA TRP A 87 8.89 -4.11 1.59
C TRP A 87 8.27 -2.70 1.60
N TRP A 88 6.93 -2.59 1.60
CA TRP A 88 6.22 -1.32 1.65
C TRP A 88 6.41 -0.58 2.99
N TRP A 89 6.66 -1.31 4.08
CA TRP A 89 7.00 -0.73 5.39
C TRP A 89 8.40 -0.13 5.44
N THR A 90 9.27 -0.49 4.48
CA THR A 90 10.65 -0.01 4.41
C THR A 90 10.80 1.14 3.41
N ARG A 91 9.76 1.96 3.26
CA ARG A 91 9.71 3.06 2.30
C ARG A 91 9.67 4.42 2.99
N MET A 92 10.54 5.32 2.54
CA MET A 92 10.58 6.71 2.95
C MET A 92 9.70 7.58 2.05
N ARG A 93 9.30 8.73 2.59
CA ARG A 93 8.46 9.75 1.97
C ARG A 93 9.12 11.11 2.08
N GLU A 94 8.75 12.05 1.20
CA GLU A 94 9.20 13.44 1.32
C GLU A 94 8.59 14.07 2.57
N ARG A 95 9.37 14.84 3.33
CA ARG A 95 8.88 15.58 4.50
C ARG A 95 8.19 16.87 4.07
#